data_AF-A0AAE0IZH6-F1
#
_entry.id   AF-A0AAE0IZH6-F1
#
_cell.length_a   1.000
_cell.length_b   1.000
_cell.length_c   1.000
_cell.angle_alpha   90.00
_cell.angle_beta   90.00
_cell.angle_gamma   90.00
#
_symmetry.space_group_name_H-M   'P 1'
#
loop_
_entity.id
_entity.type
_entity.pdbx_description
1 polymer ?
#
loop_
_entity_poly.entity_id
_entity_poly.type
_entity_poly.pdbx_seq_one_letter_code
_entity_poly.pdbx_strand_id
1 'polypeptide(L)'
;MEIQHCGRKIPPFCLVEVKTHRQGNSPMFAPEAQLYFTRRNKLFVAQHRSGLFEAVDSDNEEVVKDMSEKLVAWEQENQPTLVRVVALLKELWTKVEALATDTESGMRLDDVSIVCECDGSGEIEGVKVGIFELENGEGVRLLPAGL
;
A
#
# COMPACT_ATOMS: atom_id res chain seq x y z
N MET A 1 -5.59 -15.73 27.04
CA MET A 1 -4.75 -16.36 26.00
C MET A 1 -3.58 -15.41 25.77
N GLU A 2 -2.49 -15.60 26.51
CA GLU A 2 -1.27 -14.81 26.31
C GLU A 2 -0.47 -15.45 25.17
N ILE A 3 -0.34 -14.71 24.07
CA ILE A 3 0.56 -15.08 22.99
C ILE A 3 1.97 -14.72 23.48
N GLN A 4 2.71 -15.70 24.00
CA GLN A 4 4.11 -15.54 24.34
C GLN A 4 4.91 -15.31 23.05
N HIS A 5 5.25 -14.06 22.77
CA HIS A 5 6.28 -13.78 21.78
C HIS A 5 7.64 -13.91 22.47
N CYS A 6 8.41 -14.93 22.11
CA CYS A 6 9.85 -14.88 22.33
C CYS A 6 10.36 -13.72 21.46
N GLY A 7 11.21 -12.82 21.98
CA GLY A 7 11.65 -11.57 21.34
C GLY A 7 12.37 -11.64 19.98
N ARG A 8 12.21 -12.72 19.20
CA ARG A 8 12.68 -12.84 17.81
C ARG A 8 11.61 -12.30 16.86
N LYS A 9 12.05 -11.51 15.88
CA LYS A 9 11.17 -11.05 14.79
C LYS A 9 10.64 -12.27 14.02
N ILE A 10 9.32 -12.33 13.82
CA ILE A 10 8.68 -13.37 13.01
C ILE A 10 9.01 -13.09 11.54
N PRO A 11 9.56 -14.06 10.79
CA PRO A 11 9.84 -13.87 9.37
C PRO A 11 8.56 -13.60 8.56
N PRO A 12 8.57 -12.70 7.57
CA PRO A 12 7.37 -12.37 6.78
C PRO A 12 6.70 -13.57 6.10
N PHE A 13 7.47 -14.58 5.68
CA PHE A 13 6.93 -15.82 5.08
C PHE A 13 6.14 -16.71 6.06
N CYS A 14 6.25 -16.45 7.37
CA CYS A 14 5.43 -17.09 8.39
C CYS A 14 4.10 -16.36 8.63
N LEU A 15 3.95 -15.15 8.10
CA LEU A 15 2.75 -14.34 8.29
C LEU A 15 1.67 -14.71 7.27
N VAL A 16 0.42 -14.65 7.71
CA VAL A 16 -0.76 -14.92 6.88
C VAL A 16 -1.60 -13.65 6.81
N GLU A 17 -1.97 -13.24 5.60
CA GLU A 17 -2.98 -12.20 5.40
C GLU A 17 -4.37 -12.83 5.54
N VAL A 18 -5.24 -12.22 6.33
CA VAL A 18 -6.60 -12.69 6.54
C VAL A 18 -7.58 -11.75 5.88
N LYS A 19 -8.39 -12.27 4.96
CA LYS A 19 -9.49 -11.53 4.32
C LYS A 19 -10.83 -12.15 4.67
N THR A 20 -11.82 -11.29 4.87
CA THR A 20 -13.19 -11.72 5.12
C THR A 20 -14.17 -11.05 4.16
N HIS A 21 -15.24 -11.75 3.82
CA HIS A 21 -16.35 -11.17 3.05
C HIS A 21 -17.68 -11.77 3.49
N ARG A 22 -18.80 -11.07 3.22
CA ARG A 22 -20.14 -11.59 3.52
C ARG A 22 -20.54 -12.69 2.54
N GLN A 23 -21.30 -13.67 3.01
CA GLN A 23 -21.90 -14.68 2.13
C GLN A 23 -22.80 -14.04 1.06
N GLY A 24 -22.70 -14.56 -0.16
CA GLY A 24 -23.44 -14.04 -1.33
C GLY A 24 -22.78 -12.85 -2.04
N ASN A 25 -21.73 -12.26 -1.45
CA ASN A 25 -20.96 -11.21 -2.10
C ASN A 25 -19.67 -11.78 -2.69
N SER A 26 -19.41 -11.47 -3.96
CA SER A 26 -18.10 -11.67 -4.55
C SER A 26 -17.07 -10.83 -3.79
N PRO A 27 -15.92 -11.40 -3.43
CA PRO A 27 -14.87 -10.62 -2.77
C PRO A 27 -14.37 -9.52 -3.71
N MET A 28 -14.53 -8.27 -3.31
CA MET A 28 -14.06 -7.09 -4.08
C MET A 28 -12.59 -6.75 -3.81
N PHE A 29 -11.84 -7.62 -3.14
CA PHE A 29 -10.43 -7.38 -2.85
C PHE A 29 -9.55 -8.06 -3.90
N ALA A 30 -8.58 -7.31 -4.43
CA ALA A 30 -7.43 -7.83 -5.16
C ALA A 30 -6.26 -7.92 -4.15
N PRO A 31 -6.03 -9.09 -3.52
CA PRO A 31 -5.09 -9.18 -2.40
C PRO A 31 -3.63 -9.05 -2.85
N GLU A 32 -3.34 -9.22 -4.14
CA GLU A 32 -1.99 -9.34 -4.69
C GLU A 32 -1.13 -8.12 -4.38
N ALA A 33 -1.64 -6.90 -4.60
CA ALA A 33 -0.89 -5.68 -4.30
C ALA A 33 -0.53 -5.59 -2.81
N GLN A 34 -1.47 -5.89 -1.93
CA GLN A 34 -1.24 -5.82 -0.49
C GLN A 34 -0.26 -6.89 -0.02
N LEU A 35 -0.41 -8.12 -0.51
CA LEU A 35 0.51 -9.23 -0.24
C LEU A 35 1.93 -8.91 -0.72
N TYR A 36 2.05 -8.39 -1.94
CA TYR A 36 3.32 -7.99 -2.56
C TYR A 36 4.06 -6.96 -1.71
N PHE A 37 3.43 -5.81 -1.41
CA PHE A 37 4.08 -4.74 -0.65
C PHE A 37 4.34 -5.10 0.82
N THR A 38 3.51 -5.94 1.43
CA THR A 38 3.74 -6.44 2.81
C THR A 38 4.71 -7.62 2.88
N ARG A 39 5.20 -8.11 1.73
CA ARG A 39 6.08 -9.28 1.60
C ARG A 39 5.50 -10.53 2.25
N ARG A 40 4.18 -10.73 2.10
CA ARG A 40 3.45 -11.92 2.56
C ARG A 40 3.07 -12.75 1.35
N ASN A 41 3.17 -14.08 1.47
CA ASN A 41 2.81 -15.01 0.41
C ASN A 41 1.70 -15.99 0.83
N LYS A 42 1.13 -15.84 2.03
CA LYS A 42 0.05 -16.70 2.51
C LYS A 42 -1.24 -15.91 2.69
N LEU A 43 -2.34 -16.45 2.18
CA LEU A 43 -3.66 -15.85 2.25
C LEU A 43 -4.68 -16.82 2.83
N PHE A 44 -5.38 -16.39 3.87
CA PHE A 44 -6.56 -17.06 4.39
C PHE A 44 -7.81 -16.22 4.07
N VAL A 45 -8.82 -16.85 3.48
CA VAL A 45 -10.09 -16.19 3.15
C VAL A 45 -11.22 -16.86 3.91
N ALA A 46 -11.98 -16.07 4.67
CA ALA A 46 -13.17 -16.53 5.37
C ALA A 46 -14.43 -15.80 4.90
N GLN A 47 -15.54 -16.52 4.84
CA GLN A 47 -16.86 -15.99 4.56
C GLN A 47 -17.66 -15.86 5.85
N HIS A 48 -18.27 -14.71 6.06
CA HIS A 48 -19.20 -14.48 7.16
C HIS A 48 -20.60 -14.99 6.78
N ARG A 49 -21.06 -16.01 7.51
CA ARG A 49 -22.35 -16.68 7.34
C ARG A 49 -23.03 -16.82 8.70
N SER A 50 -24.26 -16.31 8.83
CA SER A 50 -25.11 -16.51 10.01
C SER A 50 -24.43 -16.19 11.37
N GLY A 51 -23.57 -15.17 11.41
CA GLY A 51 -22.86 -14.77 12.63
C GLY A 51 -21.54 -15.51 12.88
N LEU A 52 -21.12 -16.38 11.97
CA LEU A 52 -19.88 -17.16 12.04
C LEU A 52 -18.99 -16.89 10.82
N PHE A 53 -17.69 -17.09 10.97
CA PHE A 53 -16.72 -17.05 9.87
C PHE A 53 -16.33 -18.48 9.49
N GLU A 54 -16.55 -18.83 8.23
CA GLU A 54 -16.27 -20.16 7.66
C GLU A 54 -15.17 -20.01 6.60
N ALA A 55 -14.23 -20.95 6.50
CA ALA A 55 -13.18 -20.90 5.49
C ALA A 55 -13.78 -21.07 4.07
N VAL A 56 -13.28 -20.29 3.10
CA VAL A 56 -13.71 -20.36 1.70
C VAL A 56 -12.82 -21.34 0.93
N ASP A 57 -13.02 -22.62 1.22
CA ASP A 57 -12.62 -23.83 0.48
C ASP A 57 -12.65 -24.97 1.50
N SER A 58 -13.70 -25.77 1.52
CA SER A 58 -13.84 -26.86 2.49
C SER A 58 -14.33 -28.13 1.81
N ASP A 59 -13.45 -28.74 1.02
CA ASP A 59 -13.55 -30.13 0.55
C ASP A 59 -12.25 -30.96 0.77
N ASN A 60 -11.40 -30.55 1.72
CA ASN A 60 -10.11 -31.17 2.14
C ASN A 60 -8.81 -30.65 1.51
N GLU A 61 -8.73 -29.37 1.14
CA GLU A 61 -7.46 -28.73 0.78
C GLU A 61 -7.03 -27.66 1.80
N GLU A 62 -5.75 -27.33 1.76
CA GLU A 62 -5.06 -26.42 2.67
C GLU A 62 -5.79 -25.07 2.77
N VAL A 63 -6.37 -24.80 3.94
CA VAL A 63 -7.20 -23.61 4.21
C VAL A 63 -6.44 -22.29 3.97
N VAL A 64 -5.12 -22.33 4.07
CA VAL A 64 -4.22 -21.20 3.78
C VAL A 64 -3.62 -21.39 2.40
N LYS A 65 -3.89 -20.45 1.50
CA LYS A 65 -3.39 -20.46 0.12
C LYS A 65 -1.98 -19.91 0.05
N ASP A 66 -1.07 -20.65 -0.58
CA ASP A 66 0.21 -20.12 -1.02
C ASP A 66 0.00 -19.31 -2.31
N MET A 67 0.38 -18.04 -2.26
CA MET A 67 0.20 -17.06 -3.32
C MET A 67 1.51 -16.78 -4.07
N SER A 68 2.61 -17.49 -3.75
CA SER A 68 3.95 -17.18 -4.25
C SER A 68 4.01 -17.08 -5.78
N GLU A 69 3.53 -18.10 -6.50
CA GLU A 69 3.53 -18.10 -7.98
C GLU A 69 2.62 -17.01 -8.55
N LYS A 70 1.45 -16.81 -7.94
CA LYS A 70 0.49 -15.77 -8.35
C LYS A 70 1.07 -14.37 -8.18
N LEU A 71 1.84 -14.13 -7.11
CA LEU A 71 2.50 -12.85 -6.87
C LEU A 71 3.62 -12.59 -7.87
N VAL A 72 4.36 -13.62 -8.29
CA VAL A 72 5.37 -13.49 -9.36
C VAL A 72 4.70 -13.11 -10.69
N ALA A 73 3.62 -13.79 -11.06
CA ALA A 73 2.87 -13.44 -12.27
C ALA A 73 2.29 -12.02 -12.19
N TRP A 74 1.67 -11.68 -11.06
CA TRP A 74 1.12 -10.35 -10.82
C TRP A 74 2.20 -9.26 -10.92
N GLU A 75 3.37 -9.48 -10.34
CA GLU A 75 4.50 -8.54 -10.42
C GLU A 75 4.93 -8.31 -11.88
N GLN A 76 5.02 -9.38 -12.68
CA GLN A 76 5.39 -9.29 -14.10
C GLN A 76 4.37 -8.50 -14.91
N GLU A 77 3.08 -8.79 -14.70
CA GLU A 77 1.97 -8.10 -15.37
C GLU A 77 1.87 -6.63 -14.97
N ASN A 78 2.28 -6.29 -13.74
CA ASN A 78 2.15 -4.96 -13.18
C ASN A 78 3.46 -4.16 -13.19
N GLN A 79 4.53 -4.65 -13.85
CA GLN A 79 5.80 -3.92 -13.95
C GLN A 79 5.64 -2.44 -14.34
N PRO A 80 4.83 -2.06 -15.37
CA PRO A 80 4.67 -0.65 -15.72
C PRO A 80 4.05 0.19 -14.58
N THR A 81 3.14 -0.38 -13.80
CA THR A 81 2.55 0.28 -12.64
C THR A 81 3.54 0.40 -11.49
N LEU A 82 4.32 -0.65 -11.23
CA LEU A 82 5.36 -0.63 -10.19
C LEU A 82 6.44 0.42 -10.49
N VAL A 83 6.86 0.54 -11.76
CA VAL A 83 7.80 1.58 -12.20
C VAL A 83 7.22 2.98 -11.94
N ARG A 84 5.95 3.23 -12.26
CA ARG A 84 5.25 4.50 -11.96
C ARG A 84 5.23 4.80 -10.46
N VAL A 85 4.91 3.82 -9.63
CA VAL A 85 4.89 3.98 -8.17
C VAL A 85 6.28 4.33 -7.66
N VAL A 86 7.33 3.69 -8.16
CA VAL A 86 8.72 4.01 -7.78
C VAL A 86 9.10 5.43 -8.20
N ALA A 87 8.77 5.84 -9.43
CA ALA A 87 9.01 7.20 -9.90
C ALA A 87 8.32 8.26 -9.02
N LEU A 88 7.06 8.01 -8.68
CA LEU A 88 6.24 8.87 -7.81
C LEU A 88 6.79 8.97 -6.39
N LEU A 89 7.21 7.84 -5.80
CA LEU A 89 7.80 7.84 -4.46
C LEU A 89 9.16 8.56 -4.44
N LYS A 90 9.96 8.46 -5.51
CA LYS A 90 11.22 9.20 -5.63
C LYS A 90 10.98 10.71 -5.72
N GLU A 91 10.07 11.15 -6.58
CA GLU A 91 9.74 12.57 -6.72
C GLU A 91 9.18 13.14 -5.41
N LEU A 92 8.30 12.38 -4.74
CA LEU A 92 7.80 12.73 -3.42
C LEU A 92 8.93 12.86 -2.40
N TRP A 93 9.84 11.90 -2.36
CA TRP A 93 10.96 11.91 -1.43
C TRP A 93 11.82 13.16 -1.62
N THR A 94 12.19 13.49 -2.87
CA THR A 94 12.98 14.67 -3.21
C THR A 94 12.34 15.95 -2.66
N LYS A 95 11.03 16.13 -2.89
CA LYS A 95 10.32 17.35 -2.45
C LYS A 95 10.17 17.43 -0.92
N VAL A 96 9.92 16.29 -0.28
CA VAL A 96 9.85 16.23 1.19
C VAL A 96 11.21 16.49 1.83
N GLU A 97 12.29 15.97 1.24
CA GLU A 97 13.65 16.21 1.70
C GLU A 97 14.02 17.69 1.59
N ALA A 98 13.71 18.32 0.47
CA ALA A 98 13.94 19.74 0.30
C ALA A 98 13.20 20.60 1.32
N LEU A 99 11.92 20.32 1.57
CA LEU A 99 11.13 20.95 2.62
C LEU A 99 11.75 20.77 4.01
N ALA A 100 12.25 19.57 4.31
CA ALA A 100 12.89 19.30 5.59
C ALA A 100 14.22 20.06 5.75
N THR A 101 14.91 20.37 4.65
CA THR A 101 16.16 21.14 4.66
C THR A 101 15.95 22.66 4.57
N ASP A 102 14.79 23.12 4.10
CA ASP A 102 14.44 24.55 4.10
C ASP A 102 14.00 25.01 5.50
N THR A 103 15.00 25.23 6.36
CA THR A 103 14.83 25.77 7.70
C THR A 103 14.37 27.24 7.73
N GLU A 104 14.39 27.95 6.60
CA GLU A 104 13.96 29.36 6.52
C GLU A 104 12.45 29.48 6.32
N SER A 105 11.83 28.50 5.68
CA SER A 105 10.38 28.46 5.41
C SER A 105 9.51 28.37 6.67
N GLY A 106 10.05 27.88 7.79
CA GLY A 106 9.28 27.64 9.03
C GLY A 106 8.17 26.59 8.90
N MET A 107 8.09 25.91 7.76
CA MET A 107 7.05 24.93 7.47
C MET A 107 7.29 23.62 8.22
N ARG A 108 6.20 23.00 8.65
CA ARG A 108 6.23 21.68 9.27
C ARG A 108 5.52 20.67 8.39
N LEU A 109 6.03 19.44 8.37
CA LEU A 109 5.49 18.36 7.52
C LEU A 109 4.06 17.92 7.90
N ASP A 110 3.57 18.31 9.08
CA ASP A 110 2.19 18.10 9.53
C ASP A 110 1.16 19.03 8.86
N ASP A 111 1.61 20.13 8.24
CA ASP A 111 0.73 21.16 7.66
C ASP A 111 0.66 21.10 6.12
N VAL A 112 1.11 20.00 5.51
CA VAL A 112 1.16 19.85 4.05
C VAL A 112 0.25 18.76 3.50
N SER A 113 -0.36 19.04 2.35
CA SER A 113 -1.08 18.08 1.52
C SER A 113 -0.26 17.72 0.29
N ILE A 114 -0.23 16.43 -0.06
CA ILE A 114 0.49 15.93 -1.22
C ILE A 114 -0.52 15.52 -2.29
N VAL A 115 -0.36 16.03 -3.50
CA VAL A 115 -1.12 15.61 -4.68
C VAL A 115 -0.16 14.99 -5.68
N CYS A 116 -0.47 13.79 -6.14
CA CYS A 116 0.34 13.10 -7.14
C CYS A 116 -0.47 12.91 -8.42
N GLU A 117 0.13 13.28 -9.55
CA GLU A 117 -0.41 13.11 -10.88
C GLU A 117 0.54 12.23 -11.70
N CYS A 118 -0.02 11.43 -12.60
CA CYS A 118 0.76 10.63 -13.54
C CYS A 118 0.06 10.63 -14.91
N ASP A 119 0.82 10.89 -15.97
CA ASP A 119 0.34 10.87 -17.35
C ASP A 119 0.20 9.44 -17.91
N GLY A 120 0.62 8.44 -17.14
CA GLY A 120 0.54 7.02 -17.46
C GLY A 120 1.79 6.45 -18.13
N SER A 121 2.81 7.26 -18.43
CA SER A 121 4.00 6.85 -19.20
C SER A 121 4.96 5.91 -18.45
N GLY A 122 5.08 6.02 -17.12
CA GLY A 122 6.11 5.28 -16.39
C GLY A 122 7.39 6.05 -16.13
N GLU A 123 7.62 7.14 -16.86
CA GLU A 123 8.81 7.95 -16.69
C GLU A 123 8.66 8.94 -15.53
N ILE A 124 9.79 9.32 -14.91
CA ILE A 124 9.79 10.34 -13.84
C ILE A 124 9.20 11.65 -14.35
N GLU A 125 9.53 12.02 -15.60
CA GLU A 125 9.00 13.23 -16.26
C GLU A 125 7.48 13.20 -16.46
N GLY A 126 6.88 11.99 -16.49
CA GLY A 126 5.44 11.77 -16.60
C GLY A 126 4.71 11.75 -15.25
N VAL A 127 5.44 11.94 -14.14
CA VAL A 127 4.88 12.02 -12.80
C VAL A 127 5.09 13.42 -12.25
N LYS A 128 4.06 13.96 -11.58
CA LYS A 128 4.13 15.26 -10.91
C LYS A 128 3.67 15.10 -9.48
N VAL A 129 4.46 15.61 -8.54
CA VAL A 129 4.07 15.69 -7.13
C VAL A 129 3.96 17.16 -6.76
N GLY A 130 2.76 17.61 -6.41
CA GLY A 130 2.53 18.91 -5.82
C GLY A 130 2.48 18.79 -4.30
N ILE A 131 3.20 19.64 -3.59
CA ILE A 131 3.04 19.81 -2.14
C ILE A 131 2.32 21.13 -1.93
N PHE A 132 1.26 21.09 -1.12
CA PHE A 132 0.40 22.21 -0.84
C PHE A 132 0.38 22.50 0.65
N GLU A 133 0.42 23.77 1.02
CA GLU A 133 0.17 24.19 2.38
C GLU A 133 -1.33 24.14 2.69
N LEU A 134 -1.69 23.55 3.82
CA LEU A 134 -3.02 23.66 4.40
C LEU A 134 -3.08 24.98 5.18
N GLU A 135 -3.60 26.05 4.55
CA GLU A 135 -3.92 27.25 5.32
C GLU A 135 -5.09 26.93 6.25
N ASN A 136 -4.96 27.28 7.53
CA ASN A 136 -5.93 27.06 8.61
C ASN A 136 -7.34 27.60 8.28
N GLY A 137 -8.10 26.88 7.45
CA GLY A 137 -9.50 27.13 7.13
C GLY A 137 -9.81 27.95 5.86
N GLU A 138 -8.83 28.42 5.08
CA GLU A 138 -9.10 29.39 3.98
C GLU A 138 -8.60 28.99 2.57
N GLY A 139 -7.74 27.97 2.41
CA GLY A 139 -7.29 27.60 1.06
C GLY A 139 -6.18 26.56 1.00
N VAL A 140 -5.88 26.13 -0.22
CA VAL A 140 -4.80 25.19 -0.56
C VAL A 140 -3.84 25.91 -1.51
N ARG A 141 -2.60 26.16 -1.08
CA ARG A 141 -1.59 26.89 -1.87
C ARG A 141 -0.48 25.94 -2.32
N LEU A 142 -0.23 25.88 -3.63
CA LEU A 142 0.88 25.10 -4.19
C LEU A 142 2.22 25.72 -3.79
N LEU A 143 3.12 24.91 -3.24
CA LEU A 143 4.47 25.33 -2.89
C LEU A 143 5.37 25.42 -4.12
N PRO A 144 6.31 26.39 -4.17
CA PRO A 144 7.21 26.55 -5.31
C PRO A 144 8.01 25.28 -5.58
N ALA A 145 8.16 24.94 -6.87
CA ALA A 145 8.83 23.70 -7.30
C ALA A 145 10.36 23.65 -7.04
N GLY A 146 10.94 24.70 -6.46
CA GLY A 146 12.37 24.84 -6.17
C GLY A 146 12.74 24.69 -4.68
N LEU A 147 11.79 24.20 -3.87
CA LEU A 147 12.11 23.38 -2.71
C LEU A 147 12.61 22.04 -3.28
#